data_AF-A0A8T1B6S7-F1
#
_entry.id   AF-A0A8T1B6S7-F1
#
_cell.length_a   1.000
_cell.length_b   1.000
_cell.length_c   1.000
_cell.angle_alpha   90.00
_cell.angle_beta   90.00
_cell.angle_gamma   90.00
#
_symmetry.space_group_name_H-M   'P 1'
#
loop_
_entity.id
_entity.type
_entity.pdbx_description
1 polymer ?
#
loop_
_entity_poly.entity_id
_entity_poly.type
_entity_poly.pdbx_seq_one_letter_code
_entity_poly.pdbx_strand_id
1 'polypeptide(L)'
;MPGVSVSELPPETLHPGDTLEYYCRAFVAGDPKGHRVALVVKVDATEGIKFPIAVDTGDVIYRTMTTKRMVGRFGKPFTPEATKWRKLRTYKMSPGSVSAPSRASTLKKAPEGAVKAISKRRVRGYARSAGGDSTRESSV
;
A
#
# COMPACT_ATOMS: atom_id res chain seq x y z
N MET A 1 19.92 -4.85 -27.78
CA MET A 1 18.45 -4.89 -27.92
C MET A 1 18.02 -3.69 -28.74
N PRO A 2 17.44 -3.88 -29.93
CA PRO A 2 16.93 -2.76 -30.73
C PRO A 2 15.83 -2.05 -29.95
N GLY A 3 15.91 -0.72 -29.92
CA GLY A 3 15.04 0.14 -29.14
C GLY A 3 13.63 0.15 -29.70
N VAL A 4 12.72 -0.56 -29.03
CA VAL A 4 11.27 -0.36 -29.20
C VAL A 4 11.01 1.12 -28.92
N SER A 5 10.54 1.84 -29.93
CA SER A 5 10.27 3.26 -29.80
C SER A 5 9.14 3.45 -28.78
N VAL A 6 9.19 4.53 -27.99
CA VAL A 6 8.14 4.83 -26.99
C VAL A 6 6.74 4.90 -27.64
N SER A 7 6.69 5.24 -28.92
CA SER A 7 5.49 5.34 -29.75
C SER A 7 4.86 3.98 -30.12
N GLU A 8 5.61 2.88 -30.05
CA GLU A 8 5.12 1.53 -30.36
C GLU A 8 4.44 0.84 -29.17
N LEU A 9 4.56 1.41 -27.97
CA LEU A 9 3.85 0.89 -26.81
C LEU A 9 2.41 1.42 -26.81
N PRO A 10 1.39 0.55 -26.70
CA PRO A 10 0.01 0.99 -26.63
C PRO A 10 -0.15 1.97 -25.45
N PRO A 11 -0.85 3.10 -25.65
CA PRO A 11 -1.00 4.12 -24.62
C PRO A 11 -1.72 3.51 -23.41
N GLU A 12 -1.05 3.54 -22.26
CA GLU A 12 -1.61 3.04 -21.02
C GLU A 12 -1.86 4.18 -20.05
N THR A 13 -3.05 4.18 -19.43
CA THR A 13 -3.42 5.19 -18.44
C THR A 13 -3.27 4.62 -17.03
N LEU A 14 -2.44 5.27 -16.21
CA LEU A 14 -2.25 4.93 -14.81
C LEU A 14 -3.25 5.68 -13.94
N HIS A 15 -3.98 4.95 -13.09
CA HIS A 15 -4.97 5.52 -12.18
C HIS A 15 -4.58 5.29 -10.71
N PRO A 16 -5.02 6.17 -9.80
CA PRO A 16 -5.06 5.85 -8.38
C PRO A 16 -5.89 4.57 -8.17
N GLY A 17 -5.40 3.68 -7.31
CA GLY A 17 -5.96 2.36 -7.04
C GLY A 17 -5.37 1.24 -7.90
N ASP A 18 -4.61 1.55 -8.95
CA ASP A 18 -3.89 0.51 -9.70
C ASP A 18 -2.76 -0.09 -8.85
N THR A 19 -2.50 -1.39 -9.03
CA THR A 19 -1.38 -2.09 -8.40
C THR A 19 -0.21 -2.19 -9.38
N LEU A 20 0.95 -1.74 -8.94
CA LEU A 20 2.20 -1.75 -9.70
C LEU A 20 3.21 -2.74 -9.13
N GLU A 21 3.87 -3.45 -10.02
CA GLU A 21 5.09 -4.21 -9.79
C GLU A 21 6.29 -3.34 -10.19
N TYR A 22 7.31 -3.26 -9.34
CA TYR A 22 8.54 -2.50 -9.59
C TYR A 22 9.73 -3.05 -8.81
N TYR A 23 10.93 -2.62 -9.20
CA TYR A 23 12.15 -2.88 -8.43
C TYR A 23 12.60 -1.60 -7.71
N CYS A 24 12.80 -1.70 -6.40
CA CYS A 24 13.31 -0.61 -5.58
C CYS A 24 14.75 -0.24 -6.00
N ARG A 25 15.05 1.05 -6.12
CA ARG A 25 16.37 1.55 -6.58
C ARG A 25 17.52 1.23 -5.62
N ALA A 26 17.24 0.83 -4.38
CA ALA A 26 18.25 0.38 -3.44
C ALA A 26 18.91 -0.94 -3.87
N PHE A 27 18.30 -1.67 -4.82
CA PHE A 27 18.79 -2.93 -5.35
C PHE A 27 18.97 -2.85 -6.86
N VAL A 28 19.78 -3.76 -7.40
CA VAL A 28 19.91 -3.94 -8.85
C VAL A 28 18.61 -4.50 -9.41
N ALA A 29 18.18 -4.03 -10.58
CA ALA A 29 16.98 -4.54 -11.24
C ALA A 29 17.12 -6.05 -11.54
N GLY A 30 16.15 -6.85 -11.11
CA GLY A 30 16.20 -8.31 -11.18
C GLY A 30 16.63 -9.00 -9.88
N ASP A 31 17.17 -8.26 -8.90
CA ASP A 31 17.41 -8.79 -7.55
C ASP A 31 16.06 -9.07 -6.87
N PRO A 32 15.80 -10.32 -6.41
CA PRO A 32 14.58 -10.66 -5.67
C PRO A 32 14.34 -9.77 -4.45
N LYS A 33 15.39 -9.27 -3.78
CA LYS A 33 15.26 -8.37 -2.61
C LYS A 33 14.71 -7.00 -2.99
N GLY A 34 14.91 -6.59 -4.25
CA GLY A 34 14.44 -5.34 -4.79
C GLY A 34 12.99 -5.38 -5.28
N HIS A 35 12.42 -6.57 -5.47
CA HIS A 35 11.07 -6.73 -6.00
C HIS A 35 10.01 -6.20 -5.04
N ARG A 36 9.09 -5.38 -5.56
CA ARG A 36 7.99 -4.77 -4.82
C ARG A 36 6.71 -4.83 -5.64
N VAL A 37 5.61 -5.00 -4.92
CA VAL A 37 4.25 -4.80 -5.43
C VAL A 37 3.57 -3.80 -4.52
N ALA A 38 3.04 -2.72 -5.07
CA ALA A 38 2.43 -1.65 -4.29
C ALA A 38 1.20 -1.07 -5.00
N LEU A 39 0.27 -0.55 -4.21
CA LEU A 39 -0.91 0.14 -4.68
C LEU A 39 -0.62 1.64 -4.87
N VAL A 40 -1.03 2.20 -6.00
CA VAL A 40 -0.90 3.62 -6.30
C VAL A 40 -1.96 4.39 -5.52
N VAL A 41 -1.54 5.14 -4.51
CA VAL A 41 -2.41 5.91 -3.62
C VAL A 41 -2.74 7.28 -4.22
N LYS A 42 -1.76 7.92 -4.86
CA LYS A 42 -1.93 9.23 -5.47
C LYS A 42 -1.19 9.29 -6.80
N VAL A 43 -1.79 9.97 -7.76
CA VAL A 43 -1.18 10.30 -9.05
C VAL A 43 -1.25 11.81 -9.22
N ASP A 44 -0.10 12.40 -9.51
CA ASP A 44 0.08 13.81 -9.86
C ASP A 44 0.46 13.89 -11.35
N ALA A 45 -0.41 14.52 -12.14
CA ALA A 45 -0.24 14.63 -13.59
C ALA A 45 0.53 15.89 -14.00
N THR A 46 1.02 16.68 -13.03
CA THR A 46 1.76 17.92 -13.32
C THR A 46 3.07 17.60 -14.05
N GLU A 47 3.29 18.28 -15.17
CA GLU A 47 4.51 18.11 -15.95
C GLU A 47 5.76 18.52 -15.16
N GLY A 48 6.85 17.77 -15.35
CA GLY A 48 8.14 18.08 -14.71
C GLY A 48 8.30 17.57 -13.27
N ILE A 49 7.26 17.04 -12.63
CA ILE A 49 7.39 16.44 -11.28
C ILE A 49 8.31 15.20 -11.31
N LYS A 50 9.27 15.17 -10.38
CA LYS A 50 10.23 14.05 -10.23
C LYS A 50 9.56 12.77 -9.69
N PHE A 51 8.57 12.94 -8.81
CA PHE A 51 7.86 11.87 -8.09
C PHE A 51 6.36 11.96 -8.37
N PRO A 52 5.90 11.54 -9.56
CA PRO A 52 4.53 11.77 -10.00
C PRO A 52 3.52 10.86 -9.32
N ILE A 53 3.94 9.83 -8.57
CA ILE A 53 3.03 8.92 -7.89
C ILE A 53 3.45 8.67 -6.45
N ALA A 54 2.48 8.44 -5.59
CA ALA A 54 2.68 7.93 -4.23
C ALA A 54 2.09 6.52 -4.12
N VAL A 55 2.78 5.64 -3.41
CA VAL A 55 2.39 4.24 -3.19
C VAL A 55 2.16 3.94 -1.71
N ASP A 56 1.34 2.94 -1.41
CA ASP A 56 0.95 2.54 -0.04
C ASP A 56 2.12 2.03 0.82
N THR A 57 3.17 1.51 0.16
CA THR A 57 4.42 1.10 0.80
C THR A 57 5.21 2.27 1.37
N GLY A 58 4.97 3.50 0.87
CA GLY A 58 5.76 4.70 1.20
C GLY A 58 7.04 4.84 0.37
N ASP A 59 7.29 3.94 -0.58
CA ASP A 59 8.48 4.03 -1.44
C ASP A 59 8.39 5.25 -2.38
N VAL A 60 9.54 5.89 -2.61
CA VAL A 60 9.65 7.01 -3.55
C VAL A 60 9.80 6.47 -4.97
N ILE A 61 8.77 6.66 -5.80
CA ILE A 61 8.80 6.21 -7.20
C ILE A 61 9.19 7.36 -8.13
N TYR A 62 10.34 7.21 -8.80
CA TYR A 62 10.83 8.19 -9.76
C TYR A 62 10.11 8.04 -11.11
N ARG A 63 9.91 9.16 -11.81
CA ARG A 63 9.37 9.20 -13.19
C ARG A 63 10.14 8.33 -14.19
N THR A 64 11.42 8.04 -13.92
CA THR A 64 12.30 7.23 -14.77
C THR A 64 12.37 5.75 -14.37
N MET A 65 11.66 5.32 -13.32
CA MET A 65 11.60 3.92 -12.93
C MET A 65 10.82 3.10 -13.95
N THR A 66 11.18 1.82 -14.04
CA THR A 66 10.44 0.84 -14.84
C THR A 66 9.43 0.17 -13.93
N THR A 67 8.16 0.15 -14.35
CA THR A 67 7.05 -0.41 -13.59
C THR A 67 6.22 -1.30 -14.51
N LYS A 68 5.41 -2.17 -13.93
CA LYS A 68 4.47 -3.03 -14.63
C LYS A 68 3.14 -3.00 -13.89
N ARG A 69 2.04 -2.76 -14.61
CA ARG A 69 0.69 -2.74 -14.02
C ARG A 69 0.19 -4.16 -13.88
N MET A 70 -0.22 -4.55 -12.68
CA MET A 70 -0.67 -5.92 -12.39
C MET A 70 -2.18 -6.00 -12.27
N VAL A 71 -2.78 -5.07 -11.53
CA VAL A 71 -4.21 -5.05 -11.23
C VAL A 71 -4.72 -3.62 -11.40
N GLY A 72 -5.86 -3.47 -12.07
CA GLY A 72 -6.49 -2.16 -12.18
C GLY A 72 -7.23 -1.76 -10.91
N ARG A 73 -7.59 -0.48 -10.78
CA ARG A 73 -8.37 0.09 -9.65
C ARG A 73 -9.64 -0.67 -9.25
N PHE A 74 -10.23 -1.47 -10.15
CA PHE A 74 -11.42 -2.29 -9.89
C PHE A 74 -11.09 -3.72 -9.41
N GLY A 75 -9.84 -4.01 -9.07
CA GLY A 75 -9.40 -5.32 -8.62
C GLY A 75 -9.28 -6.36 -9.74
N LYS A 76 -9.48 -5.97 -11.01
CA LYS A 76 -9.33 -6.88 -12.16
C LYS A 76 -7.87 -6.93 -12.61
N PRO A 77 -7.26 -8.12 -12.71
CA PRO A 77 -5.91 -8.25 -13.23
C PRO A 77 -5.85 -7.87 -14.71
N PHE A 78 -4.72 -7.31 -15.14
CA PHE A 78 -4.49 -7.04 -16.56
C PHE A 78 -4.12 -8.32 -17.31
N THR A 79 -4.54 -8.42 -18.58
CA THR A 79 -4.14 -9.53 -19.44
C THR A 79 -2.63 -9.51 -19.68
N PRO A 80 -1.96 -10.67 -19.80
CA PRO A 80 -0.49 -10.72 -19.92
C PRO A 80 0.07 -9.89 -21.10
N GLU A 81 -0.73 -9.70 -22.16
CA GLU A 81 -0.39 -8.84 -23.30
C GLU A 81 -0.37 -7.34 -22.96
N ALA A 82 -1.23 -6.90 -22.04
CA ALA A 82 -1.27 -5.54 -21.51
C ALA A 82 -0.24 -5.32 -20.39
N THR A 83 0.23 -6.39 -19.75
CA THR A 83 1.05 -6.33 -18.55
C THR A 83 2.55 -6.29 -18.90
N LYS A 84 2.97 -5.27 -19.66
CA LYS A 84 4.38 -5.07 -20.08
C LYS A 84 5.13 -4.11 -19.16
N TRP A 85 6.39 -4.45 -18.87
CA TRP A 85 7.33 -3.55 -18.18
C TRP A 85 7.61 -2.32 -19.03
N ARG A 86 7.42 -1.12 -18.46
CA ARG A 86 7.68 0.15 -19.16
C ARG A 86 8.08 1.25 -18.21
N LYS A 87 8.61 2.35 -18.76
CA LYS A 87 9.02 3.50 -17.94
C LYS A 87 7.78 4.27 -17.45
N LEU A 88 7.81 4.73 -16.20
CA LEU A 88 6.69 5.48 -15.63
C LEU A 88 6.31 6.73 -16.45
N ARG A 89 7.30 7.38 -17.09
CA ARG A 89 7.08 8.53 -17.98
C ARG A 89 6.23 8.25 -19.23
N THR A 90 6.01 6.98 -19.61
CA THR A 90 5.25 6.62 -20.82
C THR A 90 3.77 6.37 -20.53
N TYR A 91 3.34 6.39 -19.27
CA TYR A 91 1.92 6.32 -18.94
C TYR A 91 1.26 7.68 -19.11
N LYS A 92 0.00 7.66 -19.57
CA LYS A 92 -0.91 8.78 -19.37
C LYS A 92 -1.34 8.80 -17.91
N MET A 93 -1.11 9.89 -17.20
CA MET A 93 -1.42 9.99 -15.78
C MET A 93 -2.84 10.51 -15.59
N SER A 94 -3.69 9.74 -14.90
CA SER A 94 -4.99 10.21 -14.45
C SER A 94 -4.84 10.79 -13.03
N PRO A 95 -4.92 12.12 -12.85
CA PRO A 95 -4.71 12.73 -11.55
C PRO A 95 -5.79 12.29 -10.55
N GLY A 96 -5.40 12.14 -9.28
CA GLY A 96 -6.32 11.83 -8.20
C GLY A 96 -5.66 11.11 -7.04
N SER A 97 -6.49 10.73 -6.06
CA SER A 97 -6.07 9.97 -4.89
C SER A 97 -7.13 8.97 -4.47
N VAL A 98 -6.69 7.84 -3.93
CA VAL A 98 -7.56 6.84 -3.29
C VAL A 98 -7.15 6.68 -1.84
N SER A 99 -8.12 6.42 -0.96
CA SER A 99 -7.83 6.03 0.42
C SER A 99 -7.43 4.56 0.45
N ALA A 100 -6.19 4.29 0.84
CA ALA A 100 -5.69 2.94 1.06
C ALA A 100 -4.90 2.90 2.38
N PRO A 101 -4.97 1.79 3.14
CA PRO A 101 -4.13 1.63 4.31
C PRO A 101 -2.65 1.63 3.90
N SER A 102 -1.88 2.59 4.38
CA SER A 102 -0.42 2.53 4.24
C SER A 102 0.16 1.42 5.11
N ARG A 103 1.36 0.91 4.77
CA ARG A 103 2.08 -0.05 5.64
C ARG A 103 2.24 0.47 7.07
N ALA A 104 2.52 1.76 7.23
CA ALA A 104 2.63 2.40 8.55
C ALA A 104 1.29 2.41 9.29
N SER A 105 0.18 2.68 8.61
CA SER A 105 -1.16 2.64 9.23
C SER A 105 -1.56 1.23 9.66
N THR A 106 -1.23 0.22 8.87
CA THR A 106 -1.45 -1.19 9.20
C THR A 106 -0.60 -1.61 10.40
N LEU A 107 0.68 -1.23 10.41
CA LEU A 107 1.57 -1.48 11.55
C LEU A 107 1.06 -0.81 12.83
N LYS A 108 0.59 0.45 12.76
CA LYS A 108 0.06 1.21 13.91
C LYS A 108 -1.15 0.53 14.57
N LYS A 109 -1.99 -0.16 13.81
CA LYS A 109 -3.17 -0.86 14.34
C LYS A 109 -2.81 -1.98 15.32
N ALA A 110 -1.66 -2.64 15.15
CA ALA A 110 -1.23 -3.74 16.02
C ALA A 110 -0.95 -3.29 17.48
N PRO A 111 -0.07 -2.31 17.75
CA PRO A 111 0.14 -1.83 19.12
C PRO A 111 -1.10 -1.14 19.70
N GLU A 112 -1.88 -0.40 18.90
CA GLU A 112 -3.15 0.19 19.38
C GLU A 112 -4.15 -0.87 19.85
N GLY A 113 -4.24 -2.00 19.13
CA GLY A 113 -5.05 -3.15 19.53
C GLY A 113 -4.59 -3.77 20.86
N ALA A 114 -3.29 -3.90 21.05
CA ALA A 114 -2.71 -4.42 22.30
C ALA A 114 -3.02 -3.50 23.49
N VAL A 115 -2.84 -2.18 23.35
CA VAL A 115 -3.16 -1.19 24.39
C VAL A 115 -4.64 -1.22 24.76
N LYS A 116 -5.54 -1.29 23.76
CA LYS A 116 -6.99 -1.44 23.98
C LYS A 116 -7.35 -2.73 24.70
N ALA A 117 -6.64 -3.83 24.42
CA ALA A 117 -6.86 -5.10 25.11
C ALA A 117 -6.44 -5.05 26.58
N ILE A 118 -5.31 -4.39 26.87
CA ILE A 118 -4.81 -4.18 28.24
C ILE A 118 -5.79 -3.31 29.04
N SER A 119 -6.23 -2.17 28.50
CA SER A 119 -7.18 -1.30 29.18
C SER A 119 -8.50 -2.04 29.46
N LYS A 120 -9.02 -2.80 28.50
CA LYS A 120 -10.24 -3.62 28.67
C LYS A 120 -10.07 -4.76 29.68
N ARG A 121 -8.88 -5.32 29.86
CA ARG A 121 -8.60 -6.28 30.94
C ARG A 121 -8.56 -5.60 32.29
N ARG A 122 -7.89 -4.44 32.40
CA ARG A 122 -7.78 -3.68 33.65
C ARG A 122 -9.15 -3.27 34.18
N VAL A 123 -10.03 -2.74 33.32
CA VAL A 123 -11.41 -2.38 33.69
C VAL A 123 -12.20 -3.61 34.16
N ARG A 124 -12.07 -4.76 33.46
CA ARG A 124 -12.70 -6.03 33.88
C ARG A 124 -12.12 -6.65 35.16
N GLY A 125 -10.87 -6.32 35.50
CA GLY A 125 -10.24 -6.74 36.77
C GLY A 125 -10.81 -5.95 37.94
N TYR A 126 -10.90 -4.63 37.81
CA TYR A 126 -11.54 -3.77 38.82
C TYR A 126 -13.01 -4.13 39.06
N ALA A 127 -13.79 -4.36 38.00
CA ALA A 127 -15.20 -4.74 38.13
C ALA A 127 -15.40 -6.10 38.84
N ARG A 128 -14.45 -7.04 38.71
CA ARG A 128 -14.51 -8.34 39.42
C ARG A 128 -14.05 -8.25 40.87
N SER A 129 -13.11 -7.36 41.18
CA SER A 129 -12.67 -7.10 42.56
C SER A 129 -13.73 -6.36 43.38
N ALA A 130 -14.59 -5.55 42.75
CA ALA A 130 -15.62 -4.76 43.44
C ALA A 130 -16.92 -5.54 43.71
N GLY A 131 -17.08 -6.77 43.18
CA GLY A 131 -18.29 -7.58 43.35
C GLY A 131 -18.11 -8.82 44.23
N GLY A 132 -16.99 -8.92 44.97
CA GLY A 132 -16.57 -10.14 45.66
C GLY A 132 -16.55 -10.07 47.19
N ASP A 133 -17.35 -9.19 47.82
CA ASP A 133 -17.37 -9.07 49.29
C ASP A 133 -18.80 -8.82 49.83
N SER A 134 -19.68 -9.82 49.71
CA SER A 134 -20.95 -9.85 50.47
C SER A 134 -21.60 -11.23 50.51
N THR A 135 -20.93 -12.26 51.05
CA THR A 135 -21.65 -13.49 51.52
C THR A 135 -20.77 -14.37 52.40
N ARG A 136 -20.37 -13.88 53.57
CA ARG A 136 -20.02 -14.74 54.71
C ARG A 136 -20.36 -14.01 56.00
N GLU A 137 -21.57 -14.23 56.49
CA GLU A 137 -21.88 -14.38 57.92
C GLU A 137 -23.38 -14.57 58.07
N SER A 138 -23.79 -15.76 58.52
CA SER A 138 -24.95 -16.04 59.38
C SER A 138 -25.10 -17.56 59.52
N SER A 139 -24.22 -18.16 60.33
CA SER A 139 -24.53 -19.40 61.04
C SER A 139 -24.86 -19.01 62.47
N VAL A 140 -26.15 -18.99 62.83
CA VAL A 140 -26.67 -19.33 64.17
C VAL A 140 -28.05 -19.93 63.97
#